data_AF-A0A1J0LSD4-F1
#
_entry.id   AF-A0A1J0LSD4-F1
#
_cell.length_a   1.000
_cell.length_b   1.000
_cell.length_c   1.000
_cell.angle_alpha   90.00
_cell.angle_beta   90.00
_cell.angle_gamma   90.00
#
_symmetry.space_group_name_H-M   'P 1'
#
loop_
_entity.id
_entity.type
_entity.pdbx_description
1 polymer ?
#
loop_
_entity_poly.entity_id
_entity_poly.type
_entity_poly.pdbx_seq_one_letter_code
_entity_poly.pdbx_strand_id
1 'polypeptide(L)'
;MPKHARRLGLAFRLSLLLERLRGPRLLPRPPTALVRAYAEVRVPVGLEGSYYPARQVEGYALIPWDRYMQEAEEALVEATRSP
;
A
#
# COMPACT_ATOMS: atom_id res chain seq x y z
N MET A 1 -3.68 -17.33 50.56
CA MET A 1 -3.25 -16.98 49.19
C MET A 1 -3.71 -18.09 48.23
N PRO A 2 -4.69 -17.83 47.35
CA PRO A 2 -5.34 -18.88 46.56
C PRO A 2 -4.36 -19.48 45.55
N LYS A 3 -4.20 -20.82 45.60
CA LYS A 3 -3.23 -21.59 44.81
C LYS A 3 -3.35 -21.36 43.29
N HIS A 4 -4.54 -20.96 42.83
CA HIS A 4 -4.86 -20.68 41.43
C HIS A 4 -4.20 -19.41 40.89
N ALA A 5 -4.02 -18.37 41.74
CA ALA A 5 -3.39 -17.10 41.32
C ALA A 5 -1.91 -17.30 40.95
N ARG A 6 -1.22 -18.21 41.66
CA ARG A 6 0.18 -18.57 41.38
C ARG A 6 0.34 -19.30 40.04
N ARG A 7 -0.60 -20.20 39.70
CA ARG A 7 -0.57 -20.97 38.44
C ARG A 7 -0.83 -20.07 37.23
N LEU A 8 -1.78 -19.14 37.35
CA LEU A 8 -2.07 -18.16 36.30
C LEU A 8 -0.89 -17.21 36.06
N GLY A 9 -0.24 -16.74 37.13
CA GLY A 9 0.96 -15.90 37.02
C GLY A 9 2.16 -16.61 36.37
N LEU A 10 2.32 -17.92 36.63
CA LEU A 10 3.34 -18.74 35.98
C LEU A 10 3.04 -18.91 34.48
N ALA A 11 1.79 -19.27 34.14
CA ALA A 11 1.37 -19.45 32.75
C ALA A 11 1.55 -18.16 31.94
N PHE A 12 1.20 -17.00 32.51
CA PHE A 12 1.38 -15.70 31.88
C PHE A 12 2.86 -15.33 31.68
N ARG A 13 3.73 -15.63 32.65
CA ARG A 13 5.17 -15.40 32.49
C ARG A 13 5.78 -16.29 31.41
N LEU A 14 5.34 -17.54 31.31
CA LEU A 14 5.79 -18.47 30.27
C LEU A 14 5.33 -18.04 28.88
N SER A 15 4.10 -17.56 28.72
CA SER A 15 3.62 -17.07 27.41
C SER A 15 4.44 -15.86 26.92
N LEU A 16 4.78 -14.93 27.83
CA LEU A 16 5.66 -13.80 27.53
C LEU A 16 7.07 -14.23 27.11
N LEU A 17 7.65 -15.23 27.77
CA LEU A 17 8.96 -15.76 27.40
C LEU A 17 8.94 -16.42 26.02
N LEU A 18 7.89 -17.19 25.72
CA LEU A 18 7.70 -17.82 24.41
C LEU A 18 7.52 -16.78 23.29
N GLU A 19 6.79 -15.69 23.55
CA GLU A 19 6.64 -14.61 22.57
C GLU A 19 7.96 -13.86 22.33
N ARG A 20 8.82 -13.70 23.35
CA ARG A 20 10.17 -13.13 23.16
C ARG A 20 11.13 -14.06 22.43
N LEU A 21 10.94 -15.38 22.54
CA LEU A 21 11.72 -16.39 21.80
C LEU A 21 11.19 -16.59 20.37
N ARG A 22 9.98 -16.11 20.07
CA ARG A 22 9.45 -16.03 18.72
C ARG A 22 10.26 -14.98 17.98
N GLY A 23 11.34 -15.42 17.33
CA GLY A 23 12.21 -14.56 16.53
C GLY A 23 11.41 -13.72 15.53
N PRO A 24 11.99 -12.61 15.02
CA PRO A 24 11.31 -11.75 14.07
C PRO A 24 10.75 -12.63 12.96
N ARG A 25 9.41 -12.59 12.77
CA ARG A 25 8.79 -13.29 11.64
C ARG A 25 9.50 -12.76 10.42
N LEU A 26 10.31 -13.61 9.79
CA LEU A 26 10.88 -13.39 8.47
C LEU A 26 9.70 -13.42 7.51
N LEU A 27 8.91 -12.35 7.53
CA LEU A 27 7.97 -12.07 6.46
C LEU A 27 8.85 -12.05 5.21
N PRO A 28 8.54 -12.89 4.19
CA PRO A 28 9.23 -12.76 2.93
C PRO A 28 9.15 -11.29 2.55
N ARG A 29 10.29 -10.68 2.21
CA ARG A 29 10.30 -9.32 1.68
C ARG A 29 9.17 -9.27 0.64
N PRO A 30 8.26 -8.28 0.70
CA PRO A 30 7.27 -8.15 -0.35
C PRO A 30 8.04 -8.19 -1.67
N PRO A 31 7.59 -8.99 -2.66
CA PRO A 31 8.24 -9.02 -3.96
C PRO A 31 8.42 -7.56 -4.37
N THR A 32 9.64 -7.17 -4.77
CA THR A 32 10.00 -5.80 -5.14
C THR A 32 8.89 -5.27 -6.02
N ALA A 33 8.03 -4.45 -5.43
CA ALA A 33 6.70 -4.21 -5.97
C ALA A 33 6.89 -3.37 -7.23
N LEU A 34 6.83 -4.01 -8.39
CA LEU A 34 6.64 -3.39 -9.71
C LEU A 34 7.26 -1.99 -9.82
N VAL A 35 8.53 -1.84 -9.43
CA VAL A 35 9.22 -0.56 -9.54
C VAL A 35 9.58 -0.45 -11.01
N ARG A 36 8.63 0.02 -11.82
CA ARG A 36 8.87 0.37 -13.21
C ARG A 36 9.95 1.46 -13.18
N ALA A 37 11.03 1.27 -13.94
CA ALA A 37 12.01 2.32 -14.13
C ALA A 37 11.28 3.53 -14.72
N TYR A 38 11.07 4.55 -13.90
CA TYR A 38 10.28 5.72 -14.22
C TYR A 38 11.18 6.66 -15.04
N ALA A 39 11.19 6.46 -16.37
CA ALA A 39 12.00 7.26 -17.29
C ALA A 39 11.33 8.60 -17.64
N GLU A 40 10.09 8.81 -17.25
CA GLU A 40 9.37 10.05 -17.57
C GLU A 40 9.56 11.06 -16.44
N VAL A 41 10.42 12.04 -16.73
CA VAL A 41 10.49 13.31 -16.02
C VAL A 41 9.07 13.81 -15.80
N ARG A 42 8.61 13.91 -14.54
CA ARG A 42 7.33 14.56 -14.23
C ARG A 42 7.37 15.93 -14.88
N VAL A 43 6.50 16.15 -15.87
CA VAL A 43 6.33 17.46 -16.48
C VAL A 43 6.04 18.43 -15.33
N PRO A 44 6.74 19.57 -15.21
CA PRO A 44 6.46 20.52 -14.15
C PRO A 44 4.97 20.89 -14.19
N VAL A 45 4.31 20.75 -13.05
CA VAL A 45 2.86 20.99 -12.93
C VAL A 45 2.59 22.45 -13.28
N GLY A 46 1.87 22.67 -14.38
CA GLY A 46 1.53 24.00 -14.89
C GLY A 46 0.09 24.03 -15.37
N LEU A 47 -0.63 25.13 -15.15
CA LEU A 47 -2.06 25.25 -15.43
C LEU A 47 -2.39 25.44 -16.93
N GLU A 48 -1.37 25.47 -17.79
CA GLU A 48 -1.50 25.69 -19.23
C GLU A 48 -2.10 24.46 -19.98
N GLY A 49 -2.15 23.29 -19.34
CA GLY A 49 -2.65 22.05 -19.91
C GLY A 49 -4.07 21.68 -19.47
N SER A 50 -4.66 20.67 -20.12
CA SER A 50 -5.94 20.09 -19.71
C SER A 50 -5.78 19.28 -18.42
N TYR A 51 -6.77 19.38 -17.52
CA TYR A 51 -6.80 18.64 -16.26
C TYR A 51 -8.11 17.87 -16.11
N TYR A 52 -8.01 16.63 -15.64
CA TYR A 52 -9.16 15.83 -15.25
C TYR A 52 -9.45 15.99 -13.75
N PRO A 53 -10.67 16.38 -13.35
CA PRO A 53 -11.05 16.48 -11.95
C PRO A 53 -11.46 15.10 -11.39
N ALA A 54 -10.56 14.45 -10.67
CA ALA A 54 -10.84 13.22 -9.96
C ALA A 54 -11.42 13.50 -8.57
N ARG A 55 -12.59 12.94 -8.25
CA ARG A 55 -13.23 13.11 -6.94
C ARG A 55 -12.44 12.37 -5.86
N GLN A 56 -12.18 13.05 -4.76
CA GLN A 56 -11.62 12.50 -3.52
C GLN A 56 -12.60 12.69 -2.36
N VAL A 57 -12.27 12.08 -1.21
CA VAL A 57 -13.11 12.10 0.01
C VAL A 57 -13.43 13.54 0.45
N GLU A 58 -12.47 14.47 0.32
CA GLU A 58 -12.63 15.87 0.72
C GLU A 58 -12.42 16.88 -0.42
N GLY A 59 -12.78 16.51 -1.67
CA GLY A 59 -12.76 17.46 -2.77
C GLY A 59 -12.38 16.84 -4.11
N TYR A 60 -11.59 17.57 -4.89
CA TYR A 60 -11.14 17.14 -6.21
C TYR A 60 -9.62 17.24 -6.32
N ALA A 61 -9.01 16.20 -6.86
CA ALA A 61 -7.63 16.23 -7.33
C ALA A 61 -7.63 16.51 -8.83
N LEU A 62 -6.86 17.51 -9.25
CA LEU A 62 -6.66 17.81 -10.67
C LEU A 62 -5.50 16.96 -11.18
N ILE A 63 -5.80 16.01 -12.06
CA ILE A 63 -4.81 15.14 -12.69
C ILE A 63 -4.47 15.72 -14.06
N PRO A 64 -3.20 16.08 -14.35
CA PRO A 64 -2.81 16.54 -15.68
C PRO A 64 -3.14 15.48 -16.73
N TRP A 65 -3.64 15.91 -17.88
CA TRP A 65 -3.78 15.03 -19.04
C TRP A 65 -2.43 14.86 -19.74
N ASP A 66 -1.53 14.12 -19.11
CA ASP A 66 -0.22 13.79 -19.65
C ASP A 66 -0.23 12.47 -20.43
N ARG A 67 0.92 12.13 -21.02
CA ARG A 67 1.09 10.88 -21.77
C ARG A 67 0.75 9.65 -20.93
N TYR A 68 1.10 9.68 -19.64
CA TYR A 68 0.81 8.59 -18.72
C TYR A 68 -0.70 8.41 -18.53
N MET A 69 -1.46 9.49 -18.34
CA MET A 69 -2.91 9.43 -18.25
C MET A 69 -3.53 8.85 -19.52
N GLN A 70 -3.04 9.28 -20.69
CA GLN A 70 -3.51 8.75 -21.97
C GLN A 70 -3.23 7.24 -22.11
N GLU A 71 -2.03 6.78 -21.78
CA GLU A 71 -1.68 5.34 -21.79
C GLU A 71 -2.56 4.54 -20.80
N ALA A 72 -2.93 5.12 -19.67
CA ALA A 72 -3.80 4.49 -18.69
C ALA A 72 -5.25 4.33 -19.21
N GLU A 73 -5.80 5.36 -19.85
CA GLU A 73 -7.12 5.29 -20.49
C GLU A 73 -7.15 4.25 -21.62
N GLU A 74 -6.12 4.21 -22.46
CA GLU A 74 -5.98 3.20 -23.51
C GLU A 74 -5.95 1.78 -22.93
N ALA A 75 -5.20 1.56 -21.84
CA ALA A 75 -5.15 0.28 -21.15
C ALA A 75 -6.50 -0.11 -20.52
N LEU A 76 -7.26 0.85 -19.96
CA LEU A 76 -8.60 0.61 -19.42
C LEU A 76 -9.59 0.22 -20.53
N VAL A 77 -9.53 0.91 -21.68
CA VAL A 77 -10.35 0.57 -22.85
C VAL A 77 -10.04 -0.85 -23.33
N GLU A 78 -8.76 -1.22 -23.41
CA GLU A 78 -8.34 -2.56 -23.82
C GLU A 78 -8.81 -3.63 -22.82
N ALA A 79 -8.67 -3.37 -21.52
CA ALA A 79 -9.14 -4.28 -20.47
C ALA A 79 -10.67 -4.48 -20.49
N THR A 80 -11.43 -3.47 -20.93
CA THR A 80 -12.90 -3.56 -21.04
C THR A 80 -13.32 -4.33 -22.31
N ARG A 81 -12.45 -4.44 -23.32
CA ARG A 81 -12.70 -5.14 -24.57
C ARG A 81 -12.38 -6.63 -24.53
N SER A 82 -11.52 -7.07 -23.61
CA SER A 82 -11.17 -8.47 -23.39
C SER A 82 -11.99 -9.04 -22.22
N PRO A 83 -13.02 -9.88 -22.45
CA PRO A 83 -13.84 -10.48 -21.40
C PRO A 83 -13.10 -11.51 -20.55
#